data_AF-A0A3N5P044-F1
#
_entry.id   AF-A0A3N5P044-F1
#
_cell.length_a   1.000
_cell.length_b   1.000
_cell.length_c   1.000
_cell.angle_alpha   90.00
_cell.angle_beta   90.00
_cell.angle_gamma   90.00
#
_symmetry.space_group_name_H-M   'P 1'
#
loop_
_entity.id
_entity.type
_entity.pdbx_description
1 polymer ?
#
loop_
_entity_poly.entity_id
_entity_poly.type
_entity_poly.pdbx_seq_one_letter_code
_entity_poly.pdbx_strand_id
1 'polypeptide(L)'
;MNTLDWAWQSIRLHKEEISLVLGLLTAVYIIYGIGRAGHFIGEVAFVSQEGWFPRTVNWLRGIGRALLLSWYAPTLLFAFPRRRFIGARYYTELQILQPRASLPNRRDYNEREYKRRFDTARDGEGRRRERIRQLLRERLTEEPGILAAAVLWLLQKLRLIRKDDRPLGPVVIADFPELDDSRTKIKRYFEALERRSLEKGDDATRFLTEVRFESGYVAPIFLITGLVNRFADDDGWNLVLDNYRRLIEKDALYAAELRELRSFLFNCWLLWGPSIQPCSCEYWKTDAAAGSAGDLMIQYGYGDENNSIDILVKGGLSADFRAKLNAILNKHAGDHLNTPFNVAAAPFIATGRFRWGPSLSDAEICTAQALVRGGSDASQRQPINGRVILECRHNDVTVAAEVSQASGYYSAYLWVMFLIKDAQGRCFHAEPWKNLLVFFEHGNIADPTTYHILKEQLVTKTCATLTKVLSEAPADGNEGAANGAPLRLVYACSFDDSNCGEGDKALFRPDPLGRRNGSGGVTFEDVTILSMLRRSIDSLPDGHVLKSNHLLLPIASGLAEANPYSSCHLPEIVEQFYADLVPPA
;
A
#
# COMPACT_ATOMS: atom_id res chain seq x y z
N MET A 1 -53.67 -12.73 -58.15
CA MET A 1 -52.47 -12.17 -57.49
C MET A 1 -52.60 -12.41 -56.01
N ASN A 2 -51.68 -13.18 -55.40
CA ASN A 2 -51.73 -13.54 -53.99
C ASN A 2 -51.22 -12.38 -53.12
N THR A 3 -51.88 -12.16 -51.98
CA THR A 3 -51.54 -11.14 -50.97
C THR A 3 -50.09 -11.23 -50.45
N LEU A 4 -49.46 -12.41 -50.57
CA LEU A 4 -48.06 -12.64 -50.26
C LEU A 4 -47.08 -11.95 -51.22
N ASP A 5 -47.42 -11.79 -52.50
CA ASP A 5 -46.55 -11.13 -53.48
C ASP A 5 -46.48 -9.60 -53.27
N TRP A 6 -47.57 -9.00 -52.79
CA TRP A 6 -47.64 -7.57 -52.49
C TRP A 6 -46.82 -7.19 -51.24
N ALA A 7 -46.84 -8.04 -50.20
CA ALA A 7 -46.03 -7.85 -49.01
C ALA A 7 -44.52 -7.94 -49.32
N TRP A 8 -44.11 -8.90 -50.15
CA TRP A 8 -42.71 -9.05 -50.56
C TRP A 8 -42.22 -7.93 -51.48
N GLN A 9 -43.09 -7.38 -52.35
CA GLN A 9 -42.77 -6.19 -53.14
C GLN A 9 -42.64 -4.93 -52.27
N SER A 10 -43.53 -4.74 -51.28
CA SER A 10 -43.42 -3.61 -50.34
C SER A 10 -42.16 -3.69 -49.48
N ILE A 11 -41.79 -4.89 -49.01
CA ILE A 11 -40.54 -5.12 -48.26
C ILE A 11 -39.30 -4.88 -49.14
N ARG A 12 -39.34 -5.23 -50.44
CA ARG A 12 -38.26 -4.92 -51.38
C ARG A 12 -38.12 -3.43 -51.65
N LEU A 13 -39.24 -2.72 -51.81
CA LEU A 13 -39.26 -1.26 -52.02
C LEU A 13 -38.72 -0.50 -50.81
N HIS A 14 -39.00 -0.97 -49.59
CA HIS A 14 -38.52 -0.33 -48.36
C HIS A 14 -37.18 -0.88 -47.86
N LYS A 15 -36.58 -1.86 -48.56
CA LYS A 15 -35.31 -2.48 -48.14
C LYS A 15 -34.17 -1.47 -48.14
N GLU A 16 -34.15 -0.56 -49.10
CA GLU A 16 -33.15 0.49 -49.20
C GLU A 16 -33.34 1.56 -48.14
N GLU A 17 -34.59 1.99 -47.88
CA GLU A 17 -34.93 2.95 -46.82
C GLU A 17 -34.66 2.39 -45.42
N ILE A 18 -35.05 1.13 -45.15
CA ILE A 18 -34.78 0.44 -43.89
C ILE A 18 -33.27 0.28 -43.68
N SER A 19 -32.51 -0.05 -44.74
CA SER A 19 -31.04 -0.16 -44.67
C SER A 19 -30.37 1.20 -44.45
N LEU A 20 -30.92 2.28 -45.03
CA LEU A 20 -30.46 3.65 -44.81
C LEU A 20 -30.73 4.13 -43.39
N VAL A 21 -31.92 3.87 -42.85
CA VAL A 21 -32.29 4.23 -41.48
C VAL A 21 -31.48 3.42 -40.47
N LEU A 22 -31.30 2.11 -40.67
CA LEU A 22 -30.41 1.28 -39.85
C LEU A 22 -28.95 1.73 -39.98
N GLY A 23 -28.50 2.09 -41.18
CA GLY A 23 -27.15 2.62 -41.42
C GLY A 23 -26.91 3.96 -40.72
N LEU A 24 -27.87 4.87 -40.78
CA LEU A 24 -27.84 6.17 -40.12
C LEU A 24 -27.89 6.02 -38.60
N LEU A 25 -28.77 5.16 -38.06
CA LEU A 25 -28.82 4.85 -36.64
C LEU A 25 -27.53 4.21 -36.15
N THR A 26 -26.93 3.31 -36.94
CA THR A 26 -25.64 2.71 -36.63
C THR A 26 -24.51 3.74 -36.67
N ALA A 27 -24.50 4.65 -37.64
CA ALA A 27 -23.54 5.74 -37.72
C ALA A 27 -23.67 6.73 -36.56
N VAL A 28 -24.89 7.16 -36.22
CA VAL A 28 -25.19 8.03 -35.07
C VAL A 28 -24.79 7.34 -33.76
N TYR A 29 -25.05 6.05 -33.62
CA TYR A 29 -24.67 5.27 -32.44
C TYR A 29 -23.15 5.06 -32.34
N ILE A 30 -22.48 4.87 -33.48
CA ILE A 30 -21.02 4.84 -33.58
C ILE A 30 -20.44 6.20 -33.18
N ILE A 31 -20.96 7.30 -33.71
CA ILE A 31 -20.52 8.68 -33.41
C ILE A 31 -20.77 9.03 -31.95
N TYR A 32 -21.93 8.68 -31.38
CA TYR A 32 -22.26 8.88 -29.98
C TYR A 32 -21.36 8.04 -29.06
N GLY A 33 -21.13 6.77 -29.40
CA GLY A 33 -20.19 5.89 -28.69
C GLY A 33 -18.73 6.36 -28.78
N ILE A 34 -18.31 6.89 -29.95
CA ILE A 34 -17.00 7.53 -30.16
C ILE A 34 -16.90 8.80 -29.32
N GLY A 35 -17.96 9.60 -29.24
CA GLY A 35 -18.00 10.81 -28.42
C GLY A 35 -17.81 10.48 -26.94
N ARG A 36 -18.53 9.49 -26.40
CA ARG A 36 -18.43 9.10 -24.99
C ARG A 36 -17.12 8.38 -24.63
N ALA A 37 -16.68 7.44 -25.46
CA ALA A 37 -15.41 6.73 -25.27
C ALA A 37 -14.20 7.63 -25.53
N GLY A 38 -14.28 8.51 -26.53
CA GLY A 38 -13.28 9.54 -26.83
C GLY A 38 -13.19 10.58 -25.71
N HIS A 39 -14.29 10.97 -25.09
CA HIS A 39 -14.30 11.83 -23.90
C HIS A 39 -13.75 11.10 -22.67
N PHE A 40 -13.97 9.79 -22.52
CA PHE A 40 -13.38 9.00 -21.44
C PHE A 40 -11.87 8.80 -21.63
N ILE A 41 -11.42 8.28 -22.77
CA ILE A 41 -9.99 8.12 -23.08
C ILE A 41 -9.30 9.50 -23.08
N GLY A 42 -9.96 10.51 -23.63
CA GLY A 42 -9.45 11.87 -23.68
C GLY A 42 -9.41 12.60 -22.34
N GLU A 43 -10.14 12.17 -21.31
CA GLU A 43 -9.96 12.68 -19.94
C GLU A 43 -9.09 11.75 -19.11
N VAL A 44 -9.34 10.43 -19.08
CA VAL A 44 -8.54 9.51 -18.26
C VAL A 44 -7.09 9.43 -18.76
N ALA A 45 -6.86 9.28 -20.06
CA ALA A 45 -5.49 9.25 -20.59
C ALA A 45 -4.82 10.64 -20.60
N PHE A 46 -5.60 11.73 -20.55
CA PHE A 46 -5.07 13.09 -20.48
C PHE A 46 -4.73 13.47 -19.03
N VAL A 47 -5.62 13.19 -18.09
CA VAL A 47 -5.45 13.37 -16.64
C VAL A 47 -4.38 12.43 -16.09
N SER A 48 -4.24 11.21 -16.64
CA SER A 48 -3.16 10.29 -16.24
C SER A 48 -1.79 10.61 -16.85
N GLN A 49 -1.70 11.57 -17.80
CA GLN A 49 -0.46 11.92 -18.53
C GLN A 49 -0.11 13.41 -18.51
N GLU A 50 -0.69 14.21 -17.60
CA GLU A 50 -0.31 15.61 -17.46
C GLU A 50 1.20 15.74 -17.19
N GLY A 51 1.91 16.46 -18.06
CA GLY A 51 3.32 16.81 -17.89
C GLY A 51 4.18 16.92 -19.15
N TRP A 52 3.79 16.36 -20.30
CA TRP A 52 4.78 16.17 -21.39
C TRP A 52 4.61 16.92 -22.72
N PHE A 53 3.43 17.37 -23.17
CA PHE A 53 3.31 18.10 -24.47
C PHE A 53 2.03 18.98 -24.61
N PRO A 54 1.99 19.97 -25.55
CA PRO A 54 0.89 20.94 -25.71
C PRO A 54 -0.49 20.32 -26.01
N ARG A 55 -1.54 20.89 -25.40
CA ARG A 55 -2.93 20.39 -25.37
C ARG A 55 -3.57 20.07 -26.74
N THR A 56 -3.22 20.78 -27.80
CA THR A 56 -3.94 20.74 -29.10
C THR A 56 -3.57 19.55 -29.99
N VAL A 57 -2.30 19.14 -30.03
CA VAL A 57 -1.83 18.04 -30.91
C VAL A 57 -2.19 16.66 -30.35
N ASN A 58 -2.33 16.56 -29.02
CA ASN A 58 -2.63 15.30 -28.33
C ASN A 58 -4.12 14.96 -28.31
N TRP A 59 -5.01 15.95 -28.30
CA TRP A 59 -6.45 15.71 -28.46
C TRP A 59 -6.76 15.10 -29.82
N LEU A 60 -6.17 15.63 -30.91
CA LEU A 60 -6.33 15.09 -32.27
C LEU A 60 -5.71 13.68 -32.43
N ARG A 61 -4.56 13.39 -31.79
CA ARG A 61 -3.96 12.03 -31.80
C ARG A 61 -4.70 11.04 -30.91
N GLY A 62 -5.22 11.49 -29.77
CA GLY A 62 -6.08 10.71 -28.87
C GLY A 62 -7.40 10.36 -29.55
N ILE A 63 -8.03 11.34 -30.20
CA ILE A 63 -9.17 11.17 -31.09
C ILE A 63 -8.80 10.25 -32.24
N GLY A 64 -7.65 10.44 -32.90
CA GLY A 64 -7.20 9.57 -34.00
C GLY A 64 -7.02 8.12 -33.57
N ARG A 65 -6.51 7.86 -32.36
CA ARG A 65 -6.37 6.51 -31.80
C ARG A 65 -7.70 5.93 -31.31
N ALA A 66 -8.57 6.74 -30.73
CA ALA A 66 -9.93 6.35 -30.35
C ALA A 66 -10.79 6.07 -31.60
N LEU A 67 -10.60 6.84 -32.67
CA LEU A 67 -11.17 6.64 -33.99
C LEU A 67 -10.60 5.38 -34.63
N LEU A 68 -9.29 5.13 -34.58
CA LEU A 68 -8.69 3.87 -35.05
C LEU A 68 -9.21 2.66 -34.26
N LEU A 69 -9.30 2.74 -32.93
CA LEU A 69 -9.91 1.69 -32.10
C LEU A 69 -11.41 1.53 -32.42
N SER A 70 -12.12 2.62 -32.70
CA SER A 70 -13.53 2.61 -33.11
C SER A 70 -13.75 2.25 -34.58
N TRP A 71 -12.72 2.30 -35.42
CA TRP A 71 -12.70 1.90 -36.83
C TRP A 71 -12.29 0.43 -36.98
N TYR A 72 -11.46 -0.07 -36.07
CA TYR A 72 -11.21 -1.50 -35.87
C TYR A 72 -12.34 -2.21 -35.11
N ALA A 73 -13.21 -1.47 -34.42
CA ALA A 73 -14.32 -2.05 -33.66
C ALA A 73 -15.43 -2.71 -34.52
N PRO A 74 -15.81 -2.17 -35.71
CA PRO A 74 -16.74 -2.81 -36.64
C PRO A 74 -16.17 -4.08 -37.29
N THR A 75 -14.87 -4.11 -37.62
CA THR A 75 -14.20 -5.32 -38.14
C THR A 75 -14.02 -6.41 -37.08
N LEU A 76 -14.18 -6.09 -35.80
CA LEU A 76 -14.16 -7.02 -34.67
C LEU A 76 -15.56 -7.29 -34.06
N LEU A 77 -16.65 -6.89 -34.72
CA LEU A 77 -18.04 -7.12 -34.27
C LEU A 77 -18.36 -6.56 -32.86
N PHE A 78 -17.78 -5.41 -32.46
CA PHE A 78 -18.09 -4.73 -31.20
C PHE A 78 -19.29 -3.77 -31.33
N ALA A 79 -20.49 -4.32 -31.38
CA ALA A 79 -21.75 -3.57 -31.51
C ALA A 79 -22.30 -2.97 -30.19
N PHE A 80 -21.60 -3.08 -29.04
CA PHE A 80 -22.15 -2.63 -27.74
C PHE A 80 -21.24 -1.62 -26.99
N PRO A 81 -21.80 -0.52 -26.44
CA PRO A 81 -21.06 0.50 -25.69
C PRO A 81 -20.27 -0.06 -24.51
N ARG A 82 -20.83 -1.07 -23.82
CA ARG A 82 -20.20 -1.71 -22.66
C ARG A 82 -18.86 -2.37 -23.01
N ARG A 83 -18.75 -3.01 -24.18
CA ARG A 83 -17.52 -3.67 -24.63
C ARG A 83 -16.42 -2.67 -25.02
N ARG A 84 -16.80 -1.52 -25.58
CA ARG A 84 -15.85 -0.43 -25.88
C ARG A 84 -15.27 0.18 -24.61
N PHE A 85 -16.10 0.32 -23.57
CA PHE A 85 -15.66 0.83 -22.27
C PHE A 85 -14.69 -0.14 -21.58
N ILE A 86 -15.02 -1.43 -21.54
CA ILE A 86 -14.13 -2.49 -21.00
C ILE A 86 -12.78 -2.50 -21.75
N GLY A 87 -12.79 -2.44 -23.08
CA GLY A 87 -11.57 -2.38 -23.88
C GLY A 87 -10.74 -1.11 -23.61
N ALA A 88 -11.39 0.05 -23.43
CA ALA A 88 -10.72 1.30 -23.08
C ALA A 88 -10.10 1.25 -21.67
N ARG A 89 -10.82 0.69 -20.69
CA ARG A 89 -10.32 0.46 -19.32
C ARG A 89 -9.09 -0.43 -19.35
N TYR A 90 -9.22 -1.61 -19.95
CA TYR A 90 -8.13 -2.58 -20.04
C TYR A 90 -6.90 -1.98 -20.76
N TYR A 91 -7.08 -1.26 -21.87
CA TYR A 91 -5.97 -0.57 -22.53
C TYR A 91 -5.29 0.46 -21.63
N THR A 92 -6.08 1.24 -20.88
CA THR A 92 -5.56 2.26 -19.97
C THR A 92 -4.77 1.62 -18.84
N GLU A 93 -5.29 0.55 -18.23
CA GLU A 93 -4.59 -0.24 -17.22
C GLU A 93 -3.25 -0.76 -17.77
N LEU A 94 -3.22 -1.33 -18.98
CA LEU A 94 -1.97 -1.76 -19.61
C LEU A 94 -0.99 -0.60 -19.87
N GLN A 95 -1.47 0.61 -20.20
CA GLN A 95 -0.60 1.78 -20.34
C GLN A 95 -0.02 2.25 -19.00
N ILE A 96 -0.77 2.08 -17.90
CA ILE A 96 -0.32 2.40 -16.55
C ILE A 96 0.71 1.37 -16.10
N LEU A 97 0.40 0.07 -16.19
CA LEU A 97 1.23 -1.03 -15.72
C LEU A 97 2.47 -1.29 -16.56
N GLN A 98 2.43 -0.89 -17.83
CA GLN A 98 3.57 -0.95 -18.74
C GLN A 98 3.77 0.45 -19.28
N PRO A 99 4.42 1.36 -18.53
CA PRO A 99 4.67 2.72 -19.01
C PRO A 99 5.60 2.70 -20.23
N ARG A 100 5.61 3.79 -21.00
CA ARG A 100 6.61 3.95 -22.07
C ARG A 100 7.98 4.15 -21.45
N ALA A 101 8.99 3.48 -21.98
CA ALA A 101 10.37 3.75 -21.62
C ALA A 101 10.70 5.23 -21.87
N SER A 102 11.30 5.90 -20.89
CA SER A 102 11.85 7.24 -21.07
C SER A 102 12.97 7.18 -22.10
N LEU A 103 12.91 8.04 -23.12
CA LEU A 103 14.01 8.15 -24.06
C LEU A 103 15.21 8.81 -23.35
N PRO A 104 16.44 8.27 -23.52
CA PRO A 104 17.61 8.88 -22.91
C PRO A 104 17.80 10.31 -23.44
N ASN A 105 18.28 11.23 -22.61
CA ASN A 105 18.64 12.56 -23.07
C ASN A 105 20.03 12.53 -23.72
N ARG A 106 20.19 13.18 -24.88
CA ARG A 106 21.47 13.23 -25.60
C ARG A 106 22.57 13.92 -24.79
N ARG A 107 22.21 14.78 -23.84
CA ARG A 107 23.16 15.53 -23.00
C ARG A 107 23.83 14.67 -21.92
N ASP A 108 23.19 13.58 -21.51
CA ASP A 108 23.64 12.79 -20.35
C ASP A 108 24.68 11.72 -20.74
N TYR A 109 24.89 11.52 -22.06
CA TYR A 109 25.69 10.41 -22.58
C TYR A 109 26.54 10.85 -23.77
N ASN A 110 27.70 10.20 -23.96
CA ASN A 110 28.45 10.33 -25.21
C ASN A 110 27.64 9.74 -26.40
N GLU A 111 27.99 10.11 -27.63
CA GLU A 111 27.21 9.76 -28.82
C GLU A 111 27.00 8.24 -29.01
N ARG A 112 28.02 7.44 -28.71
CA ARG A 112 27.97 5.98 -28.82
C ARG A 112 27.02 5.37 -27.78
N GLU A 113 27.10 5.82 -26.53
CA GLU A 113 26.25 5.36 -25.45
C GLU A 113 24.80 5.84 -25.61
N TYR A 114 24.60 7.10 -26.00
CA TYR A 114 23.29 7.65 -26.35
C TYR A 114 22.60 6.79 -27.41
N LYS A 115 23.30 6.51 -28.52
CA LYS A 115 22.74 5.69 -29.60
C LYS A 115 22.38 4.28 -29.11
N ARG A 116 23.25 3.64 -28.34
CA ARG A 116 22.97 2.32 -27.74
C ARG A 116 21.72 2.33 -26.86
N ARG A 117 21.61 3.31 -25.94
CA ARG A 117 20.47 3.44 -25.02
C ARG A 117 19.19 3.80 -25.78
N PHE A 118 19.28 4.66 -26.79
CA PHE A 118 18.15 5.07 -27.62
C PHE A 118 17.60 3.89 -28.43
N ASP A 119 18.47 3.12 -29.09
CA ASP A 119 18.08 1.93 -29.84
C ASP A 119 17.46 0.88 -28.91
N THR A 120 18.05 0.67 -27.72
CA THR A 120 17.50 -0.23 -26.68
C THR A 120 16.09 0.22 -26.23
N ALA A 121 15.90 1.52 -25.96
CA ALA A 121 14.60 2.06 -25.57
C ALA A 121 13.57 1.95 -26.70
N ARG A 122 13.98 2.17 -27.96
CA ARG A 122 13.12 2.04 -29.15
C ARG A 122 12.67 0.60 -29.36
N ASP A 123 13.59 -0.35 -29.27
CA ASP A 123 13.29 -1.77 -29.39
C ASP A 123 12.40 -2.26 -28.24
N GLY A 124 12.66 -1.75 -27.02
CA GLY A 124 11.79 -1.94 -25.85
C GLY A 124 10.36 -1.46 -26.10
N GLU A 125 10.16 -0.26 -26.62
CA GLU A 125 8.83 0.27 -26.97
C GLU A 125 8.16 -0.54 -28.10
N GLY A 126 8.93 -1.09 -29.04
CA GLY A 126 8.45 -2.02 -30.06
C GLY A 126 7.85 -3.28 -29.44
N ARG A 127 8.63 -3.97 -28.59
CA ARG A 127 8.19 -5.16 -27.85
C ARG A 127 6.99 -4.89 -26.96
N ARG A 128 7.01 -3.76 -26.23
CA ARG A 128 5.90 -3.30 -25.38
C ARG A 128 4.62 -3.14 -26.18
N ARG A 129 4.65 -2.45 -27.32
CA ARG A 129 3.47 -2.26 -28.17
C ARG A 129 2.90 -3.58 -28.66
N GLU A 130 3.76 -4.50 -29.05
CA GLU A 130 3.31 -5.81 -29.53
C GLU A 130 2.66 -6.62 -28.40
N ARG A 131 3.27 -6.63 -27.21
CA ARG A 131 2.69 -7.27 -26.01
C ARG A 131 1.32 -6.68 -25.65
N ILE A 132 1.19 -5.34 -25.63
CA ILE A 132 -0.09 -4.68 -25.33
C ILE A 132 -1.16 -5.04 -26.37
N ARG A 133 -0.80 -5.10 -27.66
CA ARG A 133 -1.74 -5.53 -28.71
C ARG A 133 -2.17 -6.98 -28.52
N GLN A 134 -1.25 -7.86 -28.14
CA GLN A 134 -1.54 -9.27 -27.93
C GLN A 134 -2.45 -9.47 -26.70
N LEU A 135 -2.15 -8.81 -25.58
CA LEU A 135 -2.99 -8.80 -24.37
C LEU A 135 -4.40 -8.27 -24.66
N LEU A 136 -4.50 -7.16 -25.40
CA LEU A 136 -5.78 -6.62 -25.84
C LEU A 136 -6.55 -7.61 -26.71
N ARG A 137 -5.87 -8.25 -27.67
CA ARG A 137 -6.50 -9.21 -28.57
C ARG A 137 -7.05 -10.39 -27.76
N GLU A 138 -6.24 -11.01 -26.91
CA GLU A 138 -6.65 -12.15 -26.07
C GLU A 138 -7.88 -11.81 -25.25
N ARG A 139 -7.81 -10.73 -24.45
CA ARG A 139 -8.91 -10.32 -23.56
C ARG A 139 -10.20 -9.98 -24.31
N LEU A 140 -10.08 -9.34 -25.46
CA LEU A 140 -11.24 -8.97 -26.27
C LEU A 140 -11.81 -10.16 -27.08
N THR A 141 -11.03 -11.24 -27.23
CA THR A 141 -11.46 -12.49 -27.89
C THR A 141 -12.03 -13.56 -26.94
N GLU A 142 -11.85 -13.44 -25.62
CA GLU A 142 -12.38 -14.40 -24.62
C GLU A 142 -13.91 -14.40 -24.52
N GLU A 143 -14.61 -13.33 -24.93
CA GLU A 143 -16.08 -13.29 -24.99
C GLU A 143 -16.60 -12.96 -26.40
N PRO A 144 -16.33 -13.80 -27.42
CA PRO A 144 -16.84 -13.54 -28.74
C PRO A 144 -18.36 -13.73 -28.69
N GLY A 145 -19.12 -12.72 -29.11
CA GLY A 145 -20.54 -12.94 -29.40
C GLY A 145 -20.66 -14.08 -30.42
N ILE A 146 -21.77 -14.82 -30.41
CA ILE A 146 -21.97 -16.05 -31.22
C ILE A 146 -21.50 -15.88 -32.68
N LEU A 147 -21.76 -14.72 -33.27
CA LEU A 147 -21.36 -14.38 -34.64
C LEU A 147 -19.85 -14.14 -34.81
N ALA A 148 -19.19 -13.50 -33.84
CA ALA A 148 -17.74 -13.33 -33.83
C ALA A 148 -17.02 -14.65 -33.57
N ALA A 149 -17.61 -15.53 -32.75
CA ALA A 149 -17.09 -16.86 -32.48
C ALA A 149 -17.11 -17.73 -33.75
N ALA A 150 -18.21 -17.67 -34.52
CA ALA A 150 -18.34 -18.38 -35.80
C ALA A 150 -17.34 -17.88 -36.86
N VAL A 151 -17.11 -16.57 -36.95
CA VAL A 151 -16.14 -15.99 -37.89
C VAL A 151 -14.69 -16.27 -37.47
N LEU A 152 -14.37 -16.12 -36.18
CA LEU A 152 -13.05 -16.49 -35.64
C LEU A 152 -12.76 -17.98 -35.83
N TRP A 153 -13.76 -18.84 -35.59
CA TRP A 153 -13.67 -20.27 -35.86
C TRP A 153 -13.40 -20.56 -37.33
N LEU A 154 -14.10 -19.88 -38.26
CA LEU A 154 -13.90 -20.04 -39.70
C LEU A 154 -12.48 -19.59 -40.12
N LEU A 155 -12.01 -18.44 -39.62
CA LEU A 155 -10.66 -17.92 -39.91
C LEU A 155 -9.55 -18.79 -39.32
N GLN A 156 -9.76 -19.36 -38.13
CA GLN A 156 -8.86 -20.35 -37.53
C GLN A 156 -8.83 -21.64 -38.34
N LYS A 157 -9.99 -22.13 -38.80
CA LYS A 157 -10.09 -23.34 -39.63
C LYS A 157 -9.39 -23.17 -40.98
N LEU A 158 -9.39 -21.95 -41.52
CA LEU A 158 -8.66 -21.58 -42.74
C LEU A 158 -7.15 -21.34 -42.53
N ARG A 159 -6.62 -21.53 -41.32
CA ARG A 159 -5.20 -21.28 -40.95
C ARG A 159 -4.70 -19.86 -41.24
N LEU A 160 -5.62 -18.89 -41.37
CA LEU A 160 -5.28 -17.49 -41.64
C LEU A 160 -4.82 -16.75 -40.38
N ILE A 161 -5.06 -17.34 -39.21
CA ILE A 161 -4.64 -16.81 -37.90
C ILE A 161 -3.80 -17.90 -37.23
N ARG A 162 -2.51 -17.63 -36.98
CA ARG A 162 -1.68 -18.45 -36.10
C ARG A 162 -2.21 -18.30 -34.67
N LYS A 163 -2.54 -19.43 -34.06
CA LYS A 163 -2.88 -19.51 -32.64
C LYS A 163 -1.56 -19.55 -31.89
N ASP A 164 -1.19 -18.44 -31.26
CA ASP A 164 -0.23 -18.52 -30.16
C ASP A 164 -1.00 -19.12 -28.97
N ASP A 165 -0.78 -20.40 -28.73
CA ASP A 165 -1.56 -21.24 -27.80
C ASP A 165 -1.24 -21.01 -26.32
N ARG A 166 -0.48 -19.95 -25.98
CA ARG A 166 -0.15 -19.65 -24.59
C ARG A 166 -0.94 -18.42 -24.14
N PRO A 167 -1.86 -18.54 -23.17
CA PRO A 167 -2.42 -17.36 -22.53
C PRO A 167 -1.27 -16.52 -21.98
N LEU A 168 -1.26 -15.21 -22.24
CA LEU A 168 -0.15 -14.34 -21.85
C LEU A 168 0.06 -14.21 -20.34
N GLY A 169 -0.85 -14.77 -19.53
CA GLY A 169 -0.78 -14.75 -18.09
C GLY A 169 -0.93 -13.32 -17.52
N PRO A 170 -0.67 -13.15 -16.22
CA PRO A 170 -0.72 -11.85 -15.57
C PRO A 170 0.37 -10.91 -16.11
N VAL A 171 0.13 -9.59 -16.00
CA VAL A 171 1.14 -8.59 -16.29
C VAL A 171 2.19 -8.62 -15.19
N VAL A 172 3.39 -9.09 -15.55
CA VAL A 172 4.55 -9.08 -14.65
C VAL A 172 5.02 -7.65 -14.42
N ILE A 173 5.10 -7.26 -13.15
CA ILE A 173 5.73 -6.02 -12.69
C ILE A 173 7.14 -6.41 -12.26
N ALA A 174 8.13 -5.91 -13.00
CA ALA A 174 9.52 -6.34 -12.85
C ALA A 174 10.18 -5.77 -11.59
N ASP A 175 9.83 -4.54 -11.23
CA ASP A 175 10.37 -3.87 -10.06
C ASP A 175 9.34 -2.93 -9.39
N PHE A 176 9.58 -2.62 -8.11
CA PHE A 176 8.75 -1.71 -7.32
C PHE A 176 8.89 -0.23 -7.71
N PRO A 177 10.07 0.29 -8.12
CA PRO A 177 10.18 1.65 -8.65
C PRO A 177 9.21 1.94 -9.82
N GLU A 178 9.06 1.02 -10.78
CA GLU A 178 8.09 1.14 -11.88
C GLU A 178 6.65 1.20 -11.37
N LEU A 179 6.34 0.47 -10.29
CA LEU A 179 5.04 0.52 -9.63
C LEU A 179 4.82 1.89 -8.94
N ASP A 180 5.82 2.42 -8.26
CA ASP A 180 5.71 3.70 -7.54
C ASP A 180 5.45 4.86 -8.51
N ASP A 181 6.19 4.91 -9.63
CA ASP A 181 5.93 5.81 -10.77
C ASP A 181 4.51 5.68 -11.35
N SER A 182 3.89 4.53 -11.16
CA SER A 182 2.56 4.20 -11.66
C SER A 182 1.47 4.42 -10.61
N ARG A 183 1.80 4.48 -9.32
CA ARG A 183 0.84 4.56 -8.20
C ARG A 183 -0.08 5.77 -8.30
N THR A 184 0.49 6.95 -8.59
CA THR A 184 -0.29 8.17 -8.85
C THR A 184 -1.22 8.02 -10.05
N LYS A 185 -0.81 7.30 -11.09
CA LYS A 185 -1.64 7.04 -12.28
C LYS A 185 -2.77 6.05 -11.97
N ILE A 186 -2.50 5.01 -11.17
CA ILE A 186 -3.51 4.05 -10.69
C ILE A 186 -4.57 4.77 -9.86
N LYS A 187 -4.14 5.63 -8.93
CA LYS A 187 -5.04 6.46 -8.12
C LYS A 187 -5.92 7.36 -8.98
N ARG A 188 -5.33 8.12 -9.90
CA ARG A 188 -6.08 8.96 -10.86
C ARG A 188 -7.05 8.16 -11.72
N TYR A 189 -6.71 6.92 -12.08
CA TYR A 189 -7.61 6.02 -12.80
C TYR A 189 -8.88 5.73 -11.98
N PHE A 190 -8.74 5.37 -10.70
CA PHE A 190 -9.89 5.12 -9.84
C PHE A 190 -10.70 6.38 -9.53
N GLU A 191 -10.05 7.51 -9.27
CA GLU A 191 -10.72 8.81 -9.11
C GLU A 191 -11.58 9.16 -10.34
N ALA A 192 -11.06 8.90 -11.55
CA ALA A 192 -11.81 9.17 -12.77
C ALA A 192 -12.99 8.21 -12.98
N LEU A 193 -12.88 6.95 -12.55
CA LEU A 193 -13.98 6.00 -12.55
C LEU A 193 -15.09 6.43 -11.56
N GLU A 194 -14.70 6.84 -10.37
CA GLU A 194 -15.59 7.28 -9.29
C GLU A 194 -16.37 8.55 -9.69
N ARG A 195 -15.66 9.60 -10.15
CA ARG A 195 -16.27 10.89 -10.57
C ARG A 195 -17.37 10.73 -11.61
N ARG A 196 -17.24 9.73 -12.48
CA ARG A 196 -18.20 9.54 -13.56
C ARG A 196 -19.30 8.52 -13.22
N SER A 197 -19.26 7.92 -12.03
CA SER A 197 -20.22 6.91 -11.57
C SER A 197 -20.48 5.83 -12.63
N LEU A 198 -19.46 5.49 -13.44
CA LEU A 198 -19.65 4.80 -14.72
C LEU A 198 -20.02 3.32 -14.57
N GLU A 199 -19.88 2.76 -13.38
CA GLU A 199 -20.32 1.41 -13.05
C GLU A 199 -20.88 1.38 -11.61
N LYS A 200 -22.13 0.95 -11.44
CA LYS A 200 -22.73 0.59 -10.13
C LYS A 200 -22.50 -0.89 -9.79
N GLY A 201 -21.36 -1.45 -10.21
CA GLY A 201 -21.06 -2.88 -10.06
C GLY A 201 -19.67 -3.11 -9.48
N ASP A 202 -19.45 -4.32 -8.97
CA ASP A 202 -18.21 -4.73 -8.28
C ASP A 202 -16.93 -4.47 -9.08
N ASP A 203 -17.00 -4.56 -10.42
CA ASP A 203 -15.89 -4.35 -11.35
C ASP A 203 -15.44 -2.89 -11.46
N ALA A 204 -16.23 -1.91 -10.99
CA ALA A 204 -15.87 -0.48 -11.03
C ALA A 204 -14.68 -0.16 -10.13
N THR A 205 -14.52 -0.98 -9.10
CA THR A 205 -13.62 -0.73 -7.98
C THR A 205 -12.28 -1.45 -8.14
N ARG A 206 -12.14 -2.27 -9.19
CA ARG A 206 -10.99 -3.14 -9.43
C ARG A 206 -10.43 -2.93 -10.83
N PHE A 207 -9.15 -3.21 -11.00
CA PHE A 207 -8.55 -3.39 -12.32
C PHE A 207 -9.14 -4.64 -12.97
N LEU A 208 -9.30 -4.59 -14.29
CA LEU A 208 -9.62 -5.76 -15.10
C LEU A 208 -8.37 -6.63 -15.33
N THR A 209 -7.20 -6.00 -15.28
CA THR A 209 -5.88 -6.60 -15.47
C THR A 209 -5.38 -7.24 -14.18
N GLU A 210 -4.93 -8.48 -14.29
CA GLU A 210 -4.22 -9.18 -13.23
C GLU A 210 -2.71 -8.90 -13.33
N VAL A 211 -2.09 -8.63 -12.19
CA VAL A 211 -0.68 -8.30 -12.06
C VAL A 211 0.03 -9.36 -11.23
N ARG A 212 1.30 -9.60 -11.54
CA ARG A 212 2.16 -10.55 -10.82
C ARG A 212 3.47 -9.87 -10.43
N PHE A 213 3.81 -10.01 -9.16
CA PHE A 213 5.11 -9.64 -8.62
C PHE A 213 5.96 -10.90 -8.50
N GLU A 214 7.09 -10.92 -9.19
CA GLU A 214 8.01 -12.07 -9.18
C GLU A 214 9.06 -11.98 -8.07
N SER A 215 9.27 -10.78 -7.51
CA SER A 215 10.17 -10.55 -6.40
C SER A 215 9.59 -9.52 -5.42
N GLY A 216 9.69 -9.82 -4.13
CA GLY A 216 9.16 -9.00 -3.05
C GLY A 216 8.94 -9.82 -1.78
N TYR A 217 8.52 -9.13 -0.73
CA TYR A 217 8.32 -9.68 0.58
C TYR A 217 6.90 -9.45 1.06
N VAL A 218 6.31 -10.47 1.68
CA VAL A 218 5.16 -10.32 2.54
C VAL A 218 5.66 -10.04 3.96
N ALA A 219 5.23 -8.92 4.53
CA ALA A 219 5.46 -8.57 5.93
C ALA A 219 4.12 -8.36 6.64
N PRO A 220 3.88 -8.99 7.81
CA PRO A 220 2.63 -8.85 8.57
C PRO A 220 2.61 -7.53 9.34
N ILE A 221 2.70 -6.44 8.60
CA ILE A 221 2.71 -5.07 9.10
C ILE A 221 1.74 -4.25 8.24
N PHE A 222 1.30 -3.12 8.77
CA PHE A 222 0.42 -2.18 8.10
C PHE A 222 0.97 -0.76 8.26
N LEU A 223 1.31 -0.11 7.15
CA LEU A 223 1.85 1.25 7.15
C LEU A 223 0.78 2.29 7.47
N ILE A 224 1.07 3.09 8.48
CA ILE A 224 0.42 4.37 8.72
C ILE A 224 1.10 5.38 7.78
N THR A 225 0.38 5.80 6.75
CA THR A 225 0.89 6.64 5.66
C THR A 225 1.64 7.86 6.17
N GLY A 226 2.91 8.05 5.78
CA GLY A 226 3.72 9.19 6.21
C GLY A 226 3.28 10.56 5.67
N LEU A 227 3.88 11.61 6.23
CA LEU A 227 3.58 13.02 5.91
C LEU A 227 3.80 13.36 4.43
N VAL A 228 4.92 12.91 3.87
CA VAL A 228 5.30 13.17 2.46
C VAL A 228 4.26 12.56 1.51
N ASN A 229 3.87 11.30 1.76
CA ASN A 229 2.86 10.62 0.96
C ASN A 229 1.44 11.18 1.17
N ARG A 230 1.12 11.65 2.38
CA ARG A 230 -0.21 12.15 2.74
C ARG A 230 -0.49 13.51 2.09
N PHE A 231 0.49 14.41 2.11
CA PHE A 231 0.31 15.81 1.68
C PHE A 231 0.94 16.14 0.33
N ALA A 232 1.45 15.14 -0.40
CA ALA A 232 2.31 15.30 -1.58
C ALA A 232 3.67 15.91 -1.22
N ASP A 233 4.72 15.52 -1.95
CA ASP A 233 6.10 15.73 -1.52
C ASP A 233 6.43 17.18 -1.14
N ASP A 234 6.18 18.15 -2.03
CA ASP A 234 6.53 19.55 -1.81
C ASP A 234 5.75 20.17 -0.65
N ASP A 235 4.43 19.95 -0.61
CA ASP A 235 3.56 20.52 0.43
C ASP A 235 3.78 19.83 1.78
N GLY A 236 4.04 18.52 1.79
CA GLY A 236 4.39 17.76 2.98
C GLY A 236 5.68 18.23 3.61
N TRP A 237 6.72 18.49 2.82
CA TRP A 237 7.97 19.07 3.31
C TRP A 237 7.77 20.48 3.88
N ASN A 238 7.01 21.34 3.18
CA ASN A 238 6.70 22.68 3.68
C ASN A 238 5.90 22.62 4.98
N LEU A 239 4.88 21.74 5.07
CA LEU A 239 4.10 21.54 6.28
C LEU A 239 4.98 21.10 7.46
N VAL A 240 5.91 20.18 7.24
CA VAL A 240 6.85 19.76 8.29
C VAL A 240 7.72 20.93 8.73
N LEU A 241 8.36 21.64 7.80
CA LEU A 241 9.30 22.71 8.13
C LEU A 241 8.61 23.92 8.79
N ASP A 242 7.48 24.35 8.23
CA ASP A 242 6.76 25.55 8.67
C ASP A 242 5.99 25.32 9.97
N ASN A 243 5.47 24.10 10.19
CA ASN A 243 4.74 23.79 11.41
C ASN A 243 5.65 23.31 12.55
N TYR A 244 6.81 22.71 12.27
CA TYR A 244 7.72 22.22 13.32
C TYR A 244 8.03 23.29 14.38
N ARG A 245 8.42 24.50 13.95
CA ARG A 245 8.70 25.61 14.87
C ARG A 245 7.45 26.06 15.62
N ARG A 246 6.32 26.16 14.93
CA ARG A 246 5.04 26.58 15.54
C ARG A 246 4.55 25.60 16.60
N LEU A 247 4.72 24.30 16.35
CA LEU A 247 4.36 23.23 17.30
C LEU A 247 5.22 23.29 18.56
N ILE A 248 6.51 23.58 18.41
CA ILE A 248 7.44 23.74 19.54
C ILE A 248 7.16 25.03 20.32
N GLU A 249 7.03 26.16 19.65
CA GLU A 249 6.84 27.47 20.32
C GLU A 249 5.59 27.52 21.21
N LYS A 250 4.53 26.82 20.81
CA LYS A 250 3.25 26.81 21.53
C LYS A 250 3.16 25.80 22.67
N ASP A 251 4.09 24.86 22.74
CA ASP A 251 4.08 23.80 23.75
C ASP A 251 4.88 24.26 24.98
N ALA A 252 4.26 25.02 25.88
CA ALA A 252 4.93 25.53 27.08
C ALA A 252 4.88 24.55 28.28
N LEU A 253 4.30 23.36 28.11
CA LEU A 253 4.06 22.42 29.22
C LEU A 253 5.30 21.59 29.57
N TYR A 254 6.21 21.42 28.61
CA TYR A 254 7.48 20.72 28.75
C TYR A 254 8.67 21.67 28.76
N ALA A 255 9.76 21.24 29.42
CA ALA A 255 11.08 21.85 29.29
C ALA A 255 11.50 21.93 27.81
N ALA A 256 12.25 22.97 27.45
CA ALA A 256 12.59 23.27 26.07
C ALA A 256 13.28 22.10 25.35
N GLU A 257 14.22 21.45 26.02
CA GLU A 257 15.00 20.33 25.50
C GLU A 257 14.12 19.11 25.24
N LEU A 258 13.24 18.75 26.19
CA LEU A 258 12.32 17.61 26.04
C LEU A 258 11.31 17.89 24.92
N ARG A 259 10.79 19.11 24.85
CA ARG A 259 9.86 19.54 23.83
C ARG A 259 10.44 19.46 22.42
N GLU A 260 11.66 19.97 22.25
CA GLU A 260 12.38 19.92 20.97
C GLU A 260 12.68 18.46 20.58
N LEU A 261 13.23 17.67 21.50
CA LEU A 261 13.52 16.25 21.28
C LEU A 261 12.27 15.47 20.87
N ARG A 262 11.19 15.60 21.64
CA ARG A 262 9.91 14.93 21.39
C ARG A 262 9.35 15.29 20.01
N SER A 263 9.29 16.58 19.71
CA SER A 263 8.75 17.09 18.45
C SER A 263 9.60 16.63 17.26
N PHE A 264 10.93 16.68 17.39
CA PHE A 264 11.86 16.22 16.36
C PHE A 264 11.68 14.74 16.06
N LEU A 265 11.73 13.90 17.09
CA LEU A 265 11.60 12.46 16.93
C LEU A 265 10.24 12.05 16.33
N PHE A 266 9.15 12.65 16.81
CA PHE A 266 7.81 12.35 16.31
C PHE A 266 7.63 12.75 14.84
N ASN A 267 8.10 13.94 14.44
CA ASN A 267 8.03 14.39 13.04
C ASN A 267 8.90 13.52 12.12
N CYS A 268 10.14 13.21 12.52
CA CYS A 268 11.03 12.38 11.71
C CYS A 268 10.51 10.95 11.56
N TRP A 269 9.90 10.38 12.60
CA TRP A 269 9.26 9.07 12.56
C TRP A 269 8.08 9.03 11.58
N LEU A 270 7.26 10.10 11.55
CA LEU A 270 6.10 10.19 10.65
C LEU A 270 6.42 10.67 9.23
N LEU A 271 7.64 11.10 8.95
CA LEU A 271 8.00 11.66 7.64
C LEU A 271 7.66 10.70 6.50
N TRP A 272 8.11 9.44 6.64
CA TRP A 272 7.84 8.35 5.69
C TRP A 272 6.73 7.40 6.17
N GLY A 273 6.37 7.48 7.46
CA GLY A 273 5.25 6.75 8.04
C GLY A 273 5.67 5.40 8.66
N PRO A 274 5.20 5.08 9.87
CA PRO A 274 5.54 3.84 10.53
C PRO A 274 4.56 2.72 10.24
N SER A 275 5.02 1.47 10.31
CA SER A 275 4.11 0.33 10.30
C SER A 275 3.78 -0.23 11.69
N ILE A 276 2.56 -0.75 11.81
CA ILE A 276 2.04 -1.44 13.00
C ILE A 276 1.79 -2.93 12.70
N GLN A 277 1.97 -3.79 13.70
CA GLN A 277 1.69 -5.22 13.56
C GLN A 277 0.26 -5.57 14.00
N PRO A 278 -0.38 -6.57 13.37
CA PRO A 278 -1.68 -7.05 13.77
C PRO A 278 -1.60 -7.87 15.06
N CYS A 279 -2.59 -7.67 15.94
CA CYS A 279 -2.75 -8.44 17.17
C CYS A 279 -4.15 -9.06 17.26
N SER A 280 -4.46 -9.74 18.35
CA SER A 280 -5.74 -10.45 18.55
C SER A 280 -6.89 -9.57 19.05
N CYS A 281 -6.67 -8.27 19.25
CA CYS A 281 -7.68 -7.38 19.84
C CYS A 281 -8.84 -7.09 18.87
N GLU A 282 -9.91 -6.49 19.39
CA GLU A 282 -11.12 -6.17 18.60
C GLU A 282 -10.84 -5.20 17.44
N TYR A 283 -9.85 -4.31 17.53
CA TYR A 283 -9.52 -3.35 16.46
C TYR A 283 -8.99 -4.00 15.19
N TRP A 284 -8.50 -5.23 15.28
CA TRP A 284 -8.05 -6.03 14.15
C TRP A 284 -9.10 -7.02 13.67
N LYS A 285 -10.24 -7.13 14.35
CA LYS A 285 -11.33 -7.99 13.89
C LYS A 285 -12.18 -7.27 12.84
N THR A 286 -12.73 -8.07 11.96
CA THR A 286 -13.65 -7.70 10.90
C THR A 286 -15.04 -8.24 11.25
N ASP A 287 -16.10 -7.60 10.77
CA ASP A 287 -17.47 -8.02 11.07
C ASP A 287 -17.78 -9.40 10.45
N ALA A 288 -17.73 -10.44 11.29
CA ALA A 288 -17.90 -11.84 10.89
C ALA A 288 -19.28 -12.16 10.28
N ALA A 289 -20.28 -11.27 10.45
CA ALA A 289 -21.63 -11.43 9.93
C ALA A 289 -21.72 -11.38 8.39
N ALA A 290 -20.69 -10.88 7.70
CA ALA A 290 -20.68 -10.74 6.24
C ALA A 290 -20.26 -12.03 5.48
N GLY A 291 -20.02 -13.15 6.16
CA GLY A 291 -19.64 -14.42 5.51
C GLY A 291 -18.20 -14.46 4.97
N SER A 292 -17.49 -13.34 4.98
CA SER A 292 -16.03 -13.27 4.95
C SER A 292 -15.53 -13.25 6.39
N ALA A 293 -14.86 -14.31 6.85
CA ALA A 293 -13.96 -14.18 8.00
C ALA A 293 -12.91 -13.15 7.58
N GLY A 294 -13.10 -11.89 7.97
CA GLY A 294 -12.56 -10.80 7.17
C GLY A 294 -11.04 -10.79 7.18
N ASP A 295 -10.52 -10.63 5.97
CA ASP A 295 -9.13 -10.79 5.65
C ASP A 295 -8.36 -9.56 6.15
N LEU A 296 -7.37 -9.76 7.02
CA LEU A 296 -6.48 -8.65 7.41
C LEU A 296 -5.63 -8.26 6.19
N MET A 297 -5.39 -6.96 6.03
CA MET A 297 -4.39 -6.51 5.07
C MET A 297 -2.99 -6.65 5.67
N ILE A 298 -2.02 -7.01 4.85
CA ILE A 298 -0.60 -7.01 5.21
C ILE A 298 0.17 -6.34 4.09
N GLN A 299 1.47 -6.11 4.25
CA GLN A 299 2.25 -5.44 3.23
C GLN A 299 2.96 -6.41 2.30
N TYR A 300 2.97 -6.05 1.02
CA TYR A 300 3.87 -6.59 0.03
C TYR A 300 4.84 -5.51 -0.41
N GLY A 301 6.13 -5.68 -0.09
CA GLY A 301 7.13 -4.63 -0.27
C GLY A 301 8.47 -5.14 -0.78
N TYR A 302 9.28 -4.21 -1.25
CA TYR A 302 10.66 -4.39 -1.66
C TYR A 302 11.38 -3.05 -1.51
N GLY A 303 12.61 -3.05 -1.01
CA GLY A 303 13.30 -1.80 -0.72
C GLY A 303 12.86 -1.25 0.64
N ASP A 304 12.01 -0.23 0.64
CA ASP A 304 11.53 0.49 1.82
C ASP A 304 10.02 0.28 2.02
N GLU A 305 9.54 0.22 3.26
CA GLU A 305 8.11 0.06 3.59
C GLU A 305 7.22 1.11 2.96
N ASN A 306 7.72 2.33 2.75
CA ASN A 306 6.98 3.40 2.09
C ASN A 306 6.67 3.09 0.61
N ASN A 307 7.49 2.25 -0.01
CA ASN A 307 7.33 1.81 -1.40
C ASN A 307 6.44 0.58 -1.51
N SER A 308 5.99 -0.01 -0.40
CA SER A 308 5.15 -1.21 -0.38
C SER A 308 3.70 -0.97 -0.81
N ILE A 309 2.98 -2.05 -1.12
CA ILE A 309 1.54 -2.04 -1.37
C ILE A 309 0.83 -2.92 -0.35
N ASP A 310 -0.37 -2.52 0.07
CA ASP A 310 -1.19 -3.37 0.91
C ASP A 310 -1.77 -4.50 0.07
N ILE A 311 -1.66 -5.73 0.57
CA ILE A 311 -2.30 -6.91 -0.02
C ILE A 311 -3.50 -7.33 0.82
N LEU A 312 -4.62 -7.54 0.14
CA LEU A 312 -5.82 -8.14 0.69
C LEU A 312 -5.92 -9.57 0.13
N VAL A 313 -5.60 -10.57 0.95
CA VAL A 313 -5.65 -11.96 0.52
C VAL A 313 -7.03 -12.53 0.84
N LYS A 314 -7.89 -12.68 -0.18
CA LYS A 314 -9.25 -13.21 -0.01
C LYS A 314 -9.26 -14.62 0.54
N GLY A 315 -9.95 -14.83 1.67
CA GLY A 315 -9.98 -16.08 2.43
C GLY A 315 -8.61 -16.48 3.00
N GLY A 316 -7.70 -15.52 3.16
CA GLY A 316 -6.28 -15.68 2.91
C GLY A 316 -5.33 -15.26 4.02
N LEU A 317 -5.83 -14.82 5.17
CA LEU A 317 -5.15 -15.01 6.47
C LEU A 317 -5.77 -16.15 7.26
N SER A 318 -6.14 -17.21 6.53
CA SER A 318 -6.47 -18.51 7.11
C SER A 318 -5.42 -18.92 8.14
N ALA A 319 -5.81 -19.75 9.10
CA ALA A 319 -4.87 -20.29 10.08
C ALA A 319 -3.65 -20.93 9.39
N ASP A 320 -3.86 -21.57 8.23
CA ASP A 320 -2.82 -22.18 7.42
C ASP A 320 -1.84 -21.16 6.81
N PHE A 321 -2.34 -20.05 6.24
CA PHE A 321 -1.45 -19.01 5.72
C PHE A 321 -0.65 -18.36 6.84
N ARG A 322 -1.30 -18.06 7.97
CA ARG A 322 -0.63 -17.52 9.16
C ARG A 322 0.45 -18.47 9.69
N ALA A 323 0.15 -19.76 9.78
CA ALA A 323 1.11 -20.77 10.20
C ALA A 323 2.30 -20.87 9.23
N LYS A 324 2.04 -20.88 7.91
CA LYS A 324 3.09 -20.88 6.88
C LYS A 324 3.98 -19.64 6.95
N LEU A 325 3.39 -18.45 7.06
CA LEU A 325 4.13 -17.20 7.18
C LEU A 325 4.94 -17.18 8.49
N ASN A 326 4.34 -17.51 9.63
CA ASN A 326 5.04 -17.60 10.92
C ASN A 326 6.21 -18.59 10.89
N ALA A 327 6.06 -19.74 10.24
CA ALA A 327 7.14 -20.73 10.12
C ALA A 327 8.36 -20.18 9.34
N ILE A 328 8.15 -19.27 8.40
CA ILE A 328 9.23 -18.61 7.66
C ILE A 328 9.83 -17.47 8.49
N LEU A 329 8.99 -16.64 9.12
CA LEU A 329 9.44 -15.53 9.96
C LEU A 329 10.26 -15.99 11.17
N ASN A 330 10.00 -17.20 11.68
CA ASN A 330 10.63 -17.79 12.86
C ASN A 330 11.38 -19.10 12.54
N LYS A 331 12.11 -19.14 11.41
CA LYS A 331 12.74 -20.37 10.88
C LYS A 331 13.55 -21.14 11.95
N HIS A 332 12.98 -22.27 12.39
CA HIS A 332 13.49 -23.32 13.30
C HIS A 332 14.53 -22.91 14.37
N ALA A 333 14.07 -22.66 15.60
CA ALA A 333 14.88 -22.44 16.80
C ALA A 333 15.84 -23.60 17.19
N GLY A 334 15.68 -24.80 16.61
CA GLY A 334 16.46 -25.99 16.98
C GLY A 334 17.91 -26.02 16.46
N ASP A 335 18.16 -25.39 15.31
CA ASP A 335 19.46 -25.48 14.60
C ASP A 335 20.33 -24.21 14.75
N HIS A 336 19.77 -23.14 15.33
CA HIS A 336 20.37 -21.81 15.38
C HIS A 336 20.57 -21.36 16.84
N LEU A 337 21.54 -21.95 17.53
CA LEU A 337 21.96 -21.48 18.84
C LEU A 337 22.92 -20.29 18.69
N ASN A 338 22.69 -19.24 19.47
CA ASN A 338 23.48 -18.00 19.49
C ASN A 338 23.47 -17.18 18.18
N THR A 339 22.62 -17.51 17.20
CA THR A 339 22.47 -16.74 15.96
C THR A 339 21.04 -16.25 15.80
N PRO A 340 20.82 -14.95 15.48
CA PRO A 340 19.49 -14.46 15.14
C PRO A 340 18.93 -15.19 13.92
N PHE A 341 17.67 -15.61 13.99
CA PHE A 341 16.96 -16.25 12.88
C PHE A 341 15.60 -15.62 12.58
N ASN A 342 15.07 -14.79 13.47
CA ASN A 342 13.78 -14.13 13.26
C ASN A 342 13.90 -13.05 12.19
N VAL A 343 12.91 -12.96 11.33
CA VAL A 343 12.70 -11.86 10.37
C VAL A 343 11.27 -11.33 10.53
N ALA A 344 11.00 -10.12 10.04
CA ALA A 344 9.65 -9.55 9.98
C ALA A 344 9.11 -9.45 8.54
N ALA A 345 9.84 -10.02 7.57
CA ALA A 345 9.44 -10.09 6.17
C ALA A 345 9.87 -11.42 5.55
N ALA A 346 8.97 -12.06 4.80
CA ALA A 346 9.19 -13.33 4.13
C ALA A 346 9.09 -13.19 2.60
N PRO A 347 9.94 -13.88 1.82
CA PRO A 347 9.94 -13.77 0.37
C PRO A 347 8.74 -14.51 -0.25
N PHE A 348 7.94 -13.78 -1.02
CA PHE A 348 6.70 -14.29 -1.61
C PHE A 348 6.52 -13.73 -3.03
N ILE A 349 5.80 -14.51 -3.84
CA ILE A 349 5.25 -14.11 -5.13
C ILE A 349 3.78 -13.82 -4.90
N ALA A 350 3.30 -12.67 -5.37
CA ALA A 350 1.90 -12.27 -5.27
C ALA A 350 1.32 -12.03 -6.66
N THR A 351 0.16 -12.64 -6.94
CA THR A 351 -0.64 -12.37 -8.13
C THR A 351 -2.02 -11.87 -7.70
N GLY A 352 -2.52 -10.81 -8.32
CA GLY A 352 -3.78 -10.19 -7.91
C GLY A 352 -4.22 -9.04 -8.81
N ARG A 353 -5.22 -8.29 -8.37
CA ARG A 353 -5.76 -7.13 -9.09
C ARG A 353 -5.76 -5.91 -8.20
N PHE A 354 -5.40 -4.75 -8.76
CA PHE A 354 -5.51 -3.52 -8.01
C PHE A 354 -6.97 -3.20 -7.69
N ARG A 355 -7.24 -2.77 -6.46
CA ARG A 355 -8.56 -2.33 -6.00
C ARG A 355 -8.44 -0.98 -5.30
N TRP A 356 -9.50 -0.20 -5.41
CA TRP A 356 -9.58 1.11 -4.77
C TRP A 356 -9.93 0.98 -3.30
N GLY A 357 -9.01 1.33 -2.40
CA GLY A 357 -9.22 1.24 -0.95
C GLY A 357 -10.51 1.90 -0.44
N PRO A 358 -10.83 3.15 -0.85
CA PRO A 358 -12.08 3.82 -0.49
C PRO A 358 -13.38 3.09 -0.88
N SER A 359 -13.31 2.12 -1.79
CA SER A 359 -14.47 1.30 -2.15
C SER A 359 -14.77 0.16 -1.17
N LEU A 360 -13.88 -0.09 -0.20
CA LEU A 360 -14.06 -1.15 0.79
C LEU A 360 -15.11 -0.76 1.82
N SER A 361 -15.99 -1.71 2.14
CA SER A 361 -16.96 -1.56 3.22
C SER A 361 -16.33 -1.72 4.61
N ASP A 362 -17.02 -1.27 5.66
CA ASP A 362 -16.60 -1.50 7.06
C ASP A 362 -16.53 -2.99 7.42
N ALA A 363 -17.27 -3.85 6.70
CA ALA A 363 -17.21 -5.29 6.90
C ALA A 363 -15.94 -5.93 6.30
N GLU A 364 -15.32 -5.29 5.31
CA GLU A 364 -14.16 -5.83 4.60
C GLU A 364 -12.82 -5.47 5.25
N ILE A 365 -12.77 -4.43 6.10
CA ILE A 365 -11.54 -4.00 6.76
C ILE A 365 -11.77 -3.71 8.23
N CYS A 366 -10.77 -3.97 9.06
CA CYS A 366 -10.83 -3.68 10.48
C CYS A 366 -10.53 -2.20 10.79
N THR A 367 -10.89 -1.76 12.00
CA THR A 367 -10.70 -0.37 12.47
C THR A 367 -9.24 0.07 12.38
N ALA A 368 -8.29 -0.78 12.76
CA ALA A 368 -6.86 -0.49 12.70
C ALA A 368 -6.35 -0.22 11.26
N GLN A 369 -7.11 -0.62 10.24
CA GLN A 369 -6.74 -0.48 8.82
C GLN A 369 -7.60 0.56 8.07
N ALA A 370 -8.42 1.31 8.80
CA ALA A 370 -9.39 2.23 8.20
C ALA A 370 -8.76 3.32 7.30
N LEU A 371 -7.48 3.68 7.54
CA LEU A 371 -6.70 4.60 6.70
C LEU A 371 -6.66 4.25 5.21
N VAL A 372 -6.82 2.97 4.84
CA VAL A 372 -6.89 2.53 3.44
C VAL A 372 -8.01 3.24 2.67
N ARG A 373 -9.05 3.68 3.37
CA ARG A 373 -10.20 4.40 2.79
C ARG A 373 -10.04 5.91 2.74
N GLY A 374 -8.88 6.43 3.15
CA GLY A 374 -8.61 7.85 3.24
C GLY A 374 -9.02 8.50 4.56
N GLY A 375 -9.26 7.68 5.58
CA GLY A 375 -9.32 8.11 6.98
C GLY A 375 -9.96 7.10 7.93
N SER A 376 -9.62 7.18 9.22
CA SER A 376 -10.17 6.36 10.30
C SER A 376 -11.63 6.71 10.58
N ASP A 377 -11.91 7.99 10.83
CA ASP A 377 -13.26 8.53 11.06
C ASP A 377 -14.07 8.53 9.76
N ALA A 378 -15.14 7.72 9.74
CA ALA A 378 -16.07 7.61 8.62
C ALA A 378 -16.67 8.95 8.18
N SER A 379 -16.86 9.89 9.09
CA SER A 379 -17.43 11.21 8.81
C SER A 379 -16.45 12.18 8.14
N GLN A 380 -15.15 11.92 8.26
CA GLN A 380 -14.07 12.78 7.76
C GLN A 380 -13.25 12.13 6.64
N ARG A 381 -13.64 10.92 6.18
CA ARG A 381 -12.92 10.22 5.09
C ARG A 381 -12.86 11.07 3.84
N GLN A 382 -11.65 11.23 3.33
CA GLN A 382 -11.43 11.85 2.03
C GLN A 382 -10.91 10.78 1.07
N PRO A 383 -11.69 10.36 0.05
CA PRO A 383 -11.26 9.33 -0.90
C PRO A 383 -9.92 9.64 -1.58
N ILE A 384 -9.61 10.93 -1.76
CA ILE A 384 -8.31 11.37 -2.29
C ILE A 384 -7.14 10.95 -1.42
N ASN A 385 -7.34 10.63 -0.15
CA ASN A 385 -6.28 10.12 0.72
C ASN A 385 -6.27 8.59 0.81
N GLY A 386 -7.16 7.92 0.06
CA GLY A 386 -7.25 6.47 -0.01
C GLY A 386 -6.05 5.81 -0.65
N ARG A 387 -5.86 4.53 -0.34
CA ARG A 387 -4.74 3.72 -0.82
C ARG A 387 -5.19 2.77 -1.93
N VAL A 388 -4.27 2.49 -2.83
CA VAL A 388 -4.42 1.41 -3.81
C VAL A 388 -3.97 0.12 -3.13
N ILE A 389 -4.81 -0.90 -3.19
CA ILE A 389 -4.50 -2.22 -2.62
C ILE A 389 -4.37 -3.24 -3.75
N LEU A 390 -3.68 -4.34 -3.49
CA LEU A 390 -3.66 -5.51 -4.35
C LEU A 390 -4.54 -6.60 -3.74
N GLU A 391 -5.66 -6.89 -4.39
CA GLU A 391 -6.56 -7.96 -4.01
C GLU A 391 -6.07 -9.28 -4.64
N CYS A 392 -5.68 -10.23 -3.79
CA CYS A 392 -5.16 -11.55 -4.16
C CYS A 392 -6.12 -12.65 -3.73
N ARG A 393 -6.06 -13.82 -4.38
CA ARG A 393 -6.65 -15.05 -3.83
C ARG A 393 -5.60 -15.76 -3.00
N HIS A 394 -6.02 -16.58 -2.02
CA HIS A 394 -5.10 -17.34 -1.19
C HIS A 394 -4.05 -18.16 -2.00
N ASN A 395 -4.47 -18.81 -3.09
CA ASN A 395 -3.57 -19.64 -3.92
C ASN A 395 -2.63 -18.83 -4.82
N ASP A 396 -2.85 -17.52 -4.94
CA ASP A 396 -2.07 -16.62 -5.78
C ASP A 396 -0.94 -15.92 -5.01
N VAL A 397 -0.82 -16.22 -3.71
CA VAL A 397 0.26 -15.75 -2.83
C VAL A 397 1.09 -16.96 -2.39
N THR A 398 2.24 -17.15 -3.03
CA THR A 398 3.07 -18.36 -2.85
C THR A 398 4.47 -17.99 -2.40
N VAL A 399 5.07 -18.83 -1.55
CA VAL A 399 6.47 -18.67 -1.12
C VAL A 399 7.38 -18.69 -2.36
N ALA A 400 8.32 -17.75 -2.45
CA ALA A 400 9.29 -17.74 -3.54
C ALA A 400 10.24 -18.94 -3.40
N ALA A 401 10.33 -19.79 -4.44
CA ALA A 401 11.18 -20.99 -4.43
C ALA A 401 12.68 -20.66 -4.36
N GLU A 402 13.08 -19.53 -4.94
CA GLU A 402 14.42 -18.97 -4.84
C GLU A 402 14.29 -17.51 -4.40
N VAL A 403 14.92 -17.16 -3.28
CA VAL A 403 15.15 -15.76 -2.93
C VAL A 403 16.17 -15.26 -3.95
N SER A 404 15.73 -14.47 -4.93
CA SER A 404 16.64 -13.83 -5.87
C SER A 404 17.79 -13.21 -5.07
N GLN A 405 19.05 -13.46 -5.45
CA GLN A 405 20.20 -12.85 -4.76
C GLN A 405 20.14 -11.32 -4.80
N ALA A 406 19.38 -10.74 -5.74
CA ALA A 406 19.09 -9.31 -5.81
C ALA A 406 18.01 -8.83 -4.82
N SER A 407 17.43 -9.72 -4.00
CA SER A 407 16.25 -9.42 -3.19
C SER A 407 16.46 -9.31 -1.69
N GLY A 408 17.67 -9.43 -1.11
CA GLY A 408 17.86 -9.46 0.36
C GLY A 408 17.54 -8.20 1.18
N TYR A 409 16.87 -7.19 0.61
CA TYR A 409 16.65 -5.91 1.26
C TYR A 409 15.16 -5.53 1.25
N TYR A 410 14.56 -5.54 2.44
CA TYR A 410 13.29 -4.89 2.71
C TYR A 410 13.34 -4.27 4.10
N SER A 411 13.19 -2.95 4.17
CA SER A 411 13.38 -2.17 5.37
C SER A 411 12.11 -1.50 5.85
N ALA A 412 12.02 -1.32 7.17
CA ALA A 412 10.91 -0.67 7.86
C ALA A 412 11.42 0.02 9.13
N TYR A 413 10.64 0.95 9.65
CA TYR A 413 10.88 1.53 10.97
C TYR A 413 10.68 0.49 12.06
N LEU A 414 11.73 0.29 12.86
CA LEU A 414 11.67 -0.32 14.16
C LEU A 414 11.47 0.81 15.17
N TRP A 415 10.50 0.69 16.07
CA TRP A 415 10.18 1.79 16.96
C TRP A 415 9.67 1.32 18.33
N VAL A 416 9.80 2.20 19.31
CA VAL A 416 9.28 2.07 20.68
C VAL A 416 8.78 3.42 21.15
N MET A 417 7.67 3.40 21.90
CA MET A 417 6.96 4.60 22.28
C MET A 417 6.67 4.62 23.77
N PHE A 418 6.78 5.81 24.34
CA PHE A 418 6.47 6.11 25.73
C PHE A 418 5.48 7.27 25.81
N LEU A 419 4.60 7.20 26.79
CA LEU A 419 3.68 8.26 27.17
C LEU A 419 4.32 9.10 28.27
N ILE A 420 4.35 10.41 28.05
CA ILE A 420 4.82 11.39 29.01
C ILE A 420 3.67 11.79 29.94
N LYS A 421 3.86 11.58 31.24
CA LYS A 421 2.87 11.87 32.30
C LYS A 421 3.48 12.68 33.42
N ASP A 422 2.62 13.37 34.17
CA ASP A 422 3.00 14.00 35.42
C ASP A 422 3.19 12.95 36.54
N ALA A 423 3.65 13.41 37.71
CA ALA A 423 3.83 12.58 38.89
C ALA A 423 2.53 11.93 39.40
N GLN A 424 1.36 12.47 39.03
CA GLN A 424 0.05 11.94 39.38
C GLN A 424 -0.48 10.95 38.32
N GLY A 425 0.25 10.73 37.24
CA GLY A 425 -0.13 9.81 36.16
C GLY A 425 -1.09 10.41 35.13
N ARG A 426 -1.23 11.74 35.08
CA ARG A 426 -2.06 12.46 34.11
C ARG A 426 -1.23 12.88 32.90
N CYS A 427 -1.86 12.92 31.73
CA CYS A 427 -1.28 13.49 30.52
C CYS A 427 -1.24 15.02 30.61
N PHE A 428 -0.24 15.64 29.97
CA PHE A 428 -0.08 17.09 29.96
C PHE A 428 -1.01 17.76 28.94
N HIS A 429 -1.18 17.11 27.79
CA HIS A 429 -2.06 17.58 26.71
C HIS A 429 -3.31 16.72 26.62
N ALA A 430 -4.42 17.33 26.17
CA ALA A 430 -5.62 16.60 25.81
C ALA A 430 -5.41 15.82 24.49
N GLU A 431 -4.59 16.37 23.58
CA GLU A 431 -4.23 15.75 22.32
C GLU A 431 -3.25 14.59 22.57
N PRO A 432 -3.64 13.33 22.27
CA PRO A 432 -2.84 12.14 22.56
C PRO A 432 -1.42 12.21 21.99
N TRP A 433 -1.28 12.64 20.74
CA TRP A 433 0.01 12.65 20.03
C TRP A 433 1.04 13.58 20.68
N LYS A 434 0.61 14.64 21.36
CA LYS A 434 1.50 15.58 22.05
C LYS A 434 2.16 14.97 23.28
N ASN A 435 1.58 13.92 23.84
CA ASN A 435 2.13 13.24 25.02
C ASN A 435 3.07 12.08 24.64
N LEU A 436 3.31 11.80 23.36
CA LEU A 436 4.11 10.67 22.91
C LEU A 436 5.59 11.04 22.76
N LEU A 437 6.47 10.20 23.28
CA LEU A 437 7.91 10.19 23.02
C LEU A 437 8.27 8.91 22.27
N VAL A 438 8.72 9.06 21.03
CA VAL A 438 8.98 7.93 20.12
C VAL A 438 10.46 7.82 19.82
N PHE A 439 10.99 6.61 19.90
CA PHE A 439 12.32 6.27 19.41
C PHE A 439 12.18 5.33 18.23
N PHE A 440 12.99 5.54 17.20
CA PHE A 440 12.97 4.68 16.02
C PHE A 440 14.36 4.48 15.44
N GLU A 441 14.50 3.40 14.68
CA GLU A 441 15.62 3.04 13.82
C GLU A 441 15.06 2.48 12.52
N HIS A 442 15.80 2.62 11.42
CA HIS A 442 15.42 2.04 10.14
C HIS A 442 16.13 0.70 9.97
N GLY A 443 15.37 -0.39 9.82
CA GLY A 443 15.95 -1.73 9.84
C GLY A 443 15.55 -2.60 8.67
N ASN A 444 16.52 -3.37 8.14
CA ASN A 444 16.24 -4.42 7.17
C ASN A 444 15.52 -5.57 7.88
N ILE A 445 14.20 -5.64 7.71
CA ILE A 445 13.32 -6.63 8.34
C ILE A 445 13.31 -7.98 7.61
N ALA A 446 13.97 -8.08 6.44
CA ALA A 446 14.15 -9.33 5.71
C ALA A 446 15.46 -10.07 6.05
N ASP A 447 16.40 -9.42 6.75
CA ASP A 447 17.66 -10.02 7.16
C ASP A 447 17.71 -10.20 8.69
N PRO A 448 17.85 -11.42 9.22
CA PRO A 448 17.71 -11.68 10.65
C PRO A 448 18.82 -11.03 11.48
N THR A 449 20.04 -10.95 10.94
CA THR A 449 21.18 -10.37 11.65
C THR A 449 21.01 -8.87 11.80
N THR A 450 20.74 -8.18 10.69
CA THR A 450 20.52 -6.74 10.63
C THR A 450 19.30 -6.36 11.44
N TYR A 451 18.19 -7.10 11.31
CA TYR A 451 16.98 -6.89 12.10
C TYR A 451 17.27 -6.94 13.59
N HIS A 452 17.98 -7.97 14.08
CA HIS A 452 18.29 -8.10 15.49
C HIS A 452 19.24 -7.01 16.01
N ILE A 453 20.33 -6.73 15.28
CA ILE A 453 21.30 -5.69 15.64
C ILE A 453 20.61 -4.32 15.76
N LEU A 454 19.72 -3.98 14.83
CA LEU A 454 19.05 -2.69 14.83
C LEU A 454 18.00 -2.56 15.94
N LYS A 455 17.41 -3.68 16.41
CA LYS A 455 16.63 -3.70 17.65
C LYS A 455 17.51 -3.43 18.87
N GLU A 456 18.69 -4.04 18.95
CA GLU A 456 19.64 -3.77 20.05
C GLU A 456 20.11 -2.32 20.06
N GLN A 457 20.38 -1.74 18.89
CA GLN A 457 20.74 -0.33 18.75
C GLN A 457 19.59 0.60 19.18
N LEU A 458 18.37 0.33 18.71
CA LEU A 458 17.17 1.06 19.13
C LEU A 458 17.01 1.05 20.65
N VAL A 459 17.13 -0.12 21.28
CA VAL A 459 17.04 -0.27 22.74
C VAL A 459 18.15 0.51 23.44
N THR A 460 19.40 0.40 22.97
CA THR A 460 20.54 1.09 23.57
C THR A 460 20.36 2.61 23.53
N LYS A 461 19.98 3.15 22.36
CA LYS A 461 19.65 4.56 22.15
C LYS A 461 18.49 5.02 23.04
N THR A 462 17.45 4.19 23.15
CA THR A 462 16.30 4.45 24.01
C THR A 462 16.73 4.55 25.47
N CYS A 463 17.44 3.56 26.01
CA CYS A 463 17.96 3.58 27.38
C CYS A 463 18.82 4.82 27.65
N ALA A 464 19.80 5.12 26.78
CA ALA A 464 20.68 6.27 26.94
C ALA A 464 19.90 7.59 26.97
N THR A 465 18.92 7.74 26.09
CA THR A 465 18.12 8.97 26.03
C THR A 465 17.17 9.08 27.21
N LEU A 466 16.50 7.99 27.61
CA LEU A 466 15.64 7.97 28.79
C LEU A 466 16.43 8.29 30.07
N THR A 467 17.64 7.78 30.22
CA THR A 467 18.52 8.10 31.36
C THR A 467 18.77 9.60 31.41
N LYS A 468 19.07 10.23 30.27
CA LYS A 468 19.31 11.67 30.20
C LYS A 468 18.05 12.47 30.55
N VAL A 469 16.93 12.16 29.90
CA VAL A 469 15.63 12.83 30.12
C VAL A 469 15.19 12.74 31.58
N LEU A 470 15.36 11.59 32.22
CA LEU A 470 14.94 11.38 33.61
C LEU A 470 15.94 11.93 34.63
N SER A 471 17.23 12.03 34.30
CA SER A 471 18.25 12.63 35.18
C SER A 471 18.20 14.16 35.16
N GLU A 472 17.89 14.74 34.01
CA GLU A 472 17.81 16.19 33.81
C GLU A 472 16.40 16.74 34.13
N ALA A 473 15.41 15.87 34.32
CA ALA A 473 14.11 16.27 34.84
C ALA A 473 14.30 16.88 36.25
N PRO A 474 13.88 18.14 36.48
CA PRO A 474 14.16 18.82 37.74
C PRO A 474 13.58 18.04 38.93
N ALA A 475 14.46 17.67 39.86
CA ALA A 475 14.10 16.97 41.09
C ALA A 475 13.33 17.88 42.07
N ASP A 476 13.60 19.17 41.98
CA ASP A 476 12.96 20.23 42.76
C ASP A 476 12.13 21.07 41.79
N GLY A 477 10.84 21.22 42.05
CA GLY A 477 9.82 21.75 41.14
C GLY A 477 9.95 23.19 40.63
N ASN A 478 11.16 23.70 40.45
CA ASN A 478 11.46 24.96 39.80
C ASN A 478 11.96 24.67 38.38
N GLU A 479 11.09 24.98 37.42
CA GLU A 479 11.37 25.10 35.98
C GLU A 479 11.57 23.78 35.21
N GLY A 480 10.47 23.22 34.67
CA GLY A 480 10.57 22.20 33.61
C GLY A 480 9.30 21.39 33.32
N ALA A 481 8.35 21.37 34.25
CA ALA A 481 6.98 20.92 34.04
C ALA A 481 6.07 22.04 34.54
N ALA A 482 4.92 22.27 33.90
CA ALA A 482 4.00 23.37 34.22
C ALA A 482 3.56 23.49 35.71
N ASN A 483 3.95 22.57 36.59
CA ASN A 483 3.74 22.62 38.05
C ASN A 483 4.90 22.07 38.90
N GLY A 484 6.13 21.97 38.37
CA GLY A 484 7.26 21.46 39.17
C GLY A 484 7.16 19.99 39.61
N ALA A 485 6.26 19.22 39.02
CA ALA A 485 6.07 17.82 39.35
C ALA A 485 7.08 16.95 38.57
N PRO A 486 7.66 15.91 39.19
CA PRO A 486 8.59 15.03 38.50
C PRO A 486 7.91 14.29 37.34
N LEU A 487 8.66 14.16 36.24
CA LEU A 487 8.22 13.47 35.04
C LEU A 487 8.03 11.97 35.30
N ARG A 488 7.02 11.36 34.66
CA ARG A 488 6.88 9.91 34.53
C ARG A 488 6.76 9.52 33.07
N LEU A 489 7.49 8.49 32.68
CA LEU A 489 7.45 7.90 31.34
C LEU A 489 6.84 6.50 31.47
N VAL A 490 5.76 6.26 30.72
CA VAL A 490 5.05 4.97 30.73
C VAL A 490 5.19 4.32 29.37
N TYR A 491 5.60 3.07 29.32
CA TYR A 491 5.65 2.34 28.05
C TYR A 491 4.27 2.30 27.39
N ALA A 492 4.20 2.73 26.14
CA ALA A 492 2.97 2.74 25.35
C ALA A 492 2.88 1.48 24.49
N CYS A 493 3.80 1.29 23.55
CA CYS A 493 3.88 0.11 22.68
C CYS A 493 5.21 0.12 21.89
N SER A 494 5.48 -0.94 21.14
CA SER A 494 6.60 -1.02 20.20
C SER A 494 6.21 -1.76 18.92
N PHE A 495 7.10 -1.73 17.92
CA PHE A 495 6.90 -2.37 16.61
C PHE A 495 6.38 -3.82 16.69
N ASP A 496 6.90 -4.62 17.63
CA ASP A 496 6.57 -6.03 17.83
C ASP A 496 5.79 -6.32 19.14
N ASP A 497 5.24 -5.27 19.77
CA ASP A 497 4.37 -5.38 20.93
C ASP A 497 3.31 -4.28 20.90
N SER A 498 2.09 -4.66 20.51
CA SER A 498 0.99 -3.72 20.39
C SER A 498 0.52 -3.16 21.72
N ASN A 499 0.69 -3.92 22.82
CA ASN A 499 0.25 -3.56 24.17
C ASN A 499 -1.22 -3.07 24.24
N CYS A 500 -2.16 -3.79 23.61
CA CYS A 500 -3.57 -3.38 23.52
C CYS A 500 -4.42 -3.74 24.77
N GLY A 501 -3.94 -4.65 25.64
CA GLY A 501 -4.59 -4.96 26.93
C GLY A 501 -4.57 -6.45 27.29
N GLU A 502 -5.41 -6.85 28.24
CA GLU A 502 -5.54 -8.24 28.69
C GLU A 502 -5.90 -9.21 27.54
N GLY A 503 -5.16 -10.33 27.47
CA GLY A 503 -5.42 -11.41 26.50
C GLY A 503 -4.90 -11.15 25.09
N ASP A 504 -4.44 -9.93 24.80
CA ASP A 504 -3.96 -9.55 23.48
C ASP A 504 -2.55 -10.07 23.21
N LYS A 505 -2.41 -10.73 22.05
CA LYS A 505 -1.14 -11.27 21.56
C LYS A 505 -0.89 -10.77 20.15
N ALA A 506 0.35 -10.35 19.89
CA ALA A 506 0.82 -10.14 18.53
C ALA A 506 0.62 -11.42 17.72
N LEU A 507 0.02 -11.32 16.53
CA LEU A 507 -0.29 -12.50 15.70
C LEU A 507 0.97 -13.13 15.09
N PHE A 508 2.02 -12.33 14.92
CA PHE A 508 3.30 -12.70 14.31
C PHE A 508 4.47 -12.36 15.25
N ARG A 509 4.36 -12.78 16.52
CA ARG A 509 5.40 -12.55 17.53
C ARG A 509 6.70 -13.28 17.13
N PRO A 510 7.88 -12.66 17.28
CA PRO A 510 9.14 -13.36 17.10
C PRO A 510 9.32 -14.47 18.16
N ASP A 511 9.74 -15.64 17.71
CA ASP A 511 10.07 -16.75 18.61
C ASP A 511 11.31 -16.41 19.46
N PRO A 512 11.39 -16.89 20.72
CA PRO A 512 12.55 -16.70 21.57
C PRO A 512 13.84 -17.25 20.93
N LEU A 513 14.95 -16.52 21.09
CA LEU A 513 16.26 -16.97 20.63
C LEU A 513 16.91 -17.90 21.64
N GLY A 514 17.42 -19.04 21.18
CA GLY A 514 18.20 -19.96 21.99
C GLY A 514 19.62 -19.44 22.22
N ARG A 515 20.01 -19.26 23.48
CA ARG A 515 21.38 -18.94 23.90
C ARG A 515 21.97 -20.07 24.73
N ARG A 516 23.23 -20.43 24.45
CA ARG A 516 23.98 -21.35 25.32
C ARG A 516 24.52 -20.58 26.52
N ASN A 517 24.26 -21.08 27.71
CA ASN A 517 24.86 -20.55 28.93
C ASN A 517 26.27 -21.15 29.15
N GLY A 518 27.04 -20.55 30.08
CA GLY A 518 28.40 -20.99 30.41
C GLY A 518 28.51 -22.41 30.97
N SER A 519 27.39 -23.00 31.41
CA SER A 519 27.31 -24.40 31.88
C SER A 519 26.86 -25.39 30.80
N GLY A 520 26.74 -24.96 29.54
CA GLY A 520 26.36 -25.81 28.40
C GLY A 520 24.85 -26.06 28.24
N GLY A 521 24.01 -25.48 29.10
CA GLY A 521 22.55 -25.48 28.96
C GLY A 521 22.06 -24.46 27.94
N VAL A 522 20.85 -24.65 27.42
CA VAL A 522 20.20 -23.72 26.49
C VAL A 522 19.10 -22.96 27.23
N THR A 523 19.16 -21.64 27.17
CA THR A 523 18.09 -20.74 27.65
C THR A 523 17.45 -20.06 26.46
N PHE A 524 16.13 -19.97 26.46
CA PHE A 524 15.38 -19.26 25.43
C PHE A 524 15.04 -17.85 25.91
N GLU A 525 15.41 -16.86 25.11
CA GLU A 525 15.30 -15.46 25.48
C GLU A 525 14.31 -14.75 24.57
N ASP A 526 13.33 -14.07 25.17
CA ASP A 526 12.39 -13.23 24.44
C ASP A 526 13.13 -12.04 23.82
N VAL A 527 12.95 -11.89 22.51
CA VAL A 527 13.62 -10.88 21.69
C VAL A 527 12.69 -9.79 21.21
N THR A 528 11.51 -9.63 21.80
CA THR A 528 10.69 -8.43 21.60
C THR A 528 11.40 -7.18 22.08
N ILE A 529 11.11 -6.01 21.50
CA ILE A 529 11.78 -4.75 21.86
C ILE A 529 11.60 -4.45 23.36
N LEU A 530 10.40 -4.68 23.90
CA LEU A 530 10.13 -4.52 25.33
C LEU A 530 10.98 -5.45 26.21
N SER A 531 11.12 -6.72 25.84
CA SER A 531 11.92 -7.69 26.60
C SER A 531 13.43 -7.39 26.50
N MET A 532 13.91 -6.92 25.35
CA MET A 532 15.27 -6.42 25.17
C MET A 532 15.52 -5.15 26.00
N LEU A 533 14.55 -4.23 26.06
CA LEU A 533 14.61 -3.01 26.85
C LEU A 533 14.76 -3.31 28.35
N ARG A 534 13.90 -4.19 28.92
CA ARG A 534 13.99 -4.60 30.33
C ARG A 534 15.38 -5.13 30.68
N ARG A 535 15.89 -6.03 29.85
CA ARG A 535 17.21 -6.64 30.02
C ARG A 535 18.34 -5.61 29.97
N SER A 536 18.26 -4.68 29.01
CA SER A 536 19.24 -3.58 28.90
C SER A 536 19.23 -2.74 30.18
N ILE A 537 18.06 -2.33 30.67
CA ILE A 537 17.90 -1.59 31.93
C ILE A 537 18.48 -2.36 33.12
N ASP A 538 18.20 -3.67 33.22
CA ASP A 538 18.71 -4.50 34.31
C ASP A 538 20.23 -4.58 34.34
N SER A 539 20.86 -4.63 33.15
CA SER A 539 22.31 -4.73 32.97
C SER A 539 23.09 -3.41 33.12
N LEU A 540 22.43 -2.25 33.09
CA LEU A 540 23.10 -0.95 33.13
C LEU A 540 23.70 -0.67 34.53
N PRO A 541 25.01 -0.38 34.64
CA PRO A 541 25.67 -0.07 35.92
C PRO A 541 25.03 1.12 36.65
N ASP A 542 24.68 2.17 35.91
CA ASP A 542 24.02 3.38 36.41
C ASP A 542 22.50 3.38 36.16
N GLY A 543 21.89 2.20 35.99
CA GLY A 543 20.46 2.06 35.67
C GLY A 543 19.49 2.47 36.79
N HIS A 544 19.94 3.04 37.90
CA HIS A 544 19.11 3.40 39.06
C HIS A 544 17.99 4.39 38.69
N VAL A 545 18.27 5.33 37.77
CA VAL A 545 17.26 6.28 37.26
C VAL A 545 16.18 5.55 36.46
N LEU A 546 16.56 4.60 35.60
CA LEU A 546 15.62 3.80 34.81
C LEU A 546 14.86 2.75 35.64
N LYS A 547 15.43 2.32 36.77
CA LYS A 547 14.82 1.41 37.75
C LYS A 547 13.97 2.16 38.78
N SER A 548 13.88 3.49 38.69
CA SER A 548 13.06 4.30 39.58
C SER A 548 11.57 4.21 39.23
N ASN A 549 10.71 4.78 40.09
CA ASN A 549 9.27 4.90 39.81
C ASN A 549 8.93 5.96 38.73
N HIS A 550 9.93 6.49 38.03
CA HIS A 550 9.75 7.44 36.93
C HIS A 550 9.63 6.76 35.56
N LEU A 551 10.13 5.53 35.40
CA LEU A 551 9.91 4.72 34.20
C LEU A 551 9.02 3.53 34.53
N LEU A 552 7.83 3.48 33.94
CA LEU A 552 6.87 2.40 34.14
C LEU A 552 6.82 1.51 32.91
N LEU A 553 7.35 0.30 33.04
CA LEU A 553 7.18 -0.77 32.07
C LEU A 553 6.05 -1.69 32.56
N PRO A 554 5.21 -2.25 31.67
CA PRO A 554 4.18 -3.20 32.08
C PRO A 554 4.81 -4.38 32.82
N ILE A 555 4.14 -4.93 33.82
CA ILE A 555 4.62 -6.13 34.53
C ILE A 555 4.08 -7.36 33.79
N ALA A 556 4.91 -8.39 33.60
CA ALA A 556 4.57 -9.58 32.81
C ALA A 556 3.36 -10.40 33.34
N SER A 557 2.85 -10.09 34.53
CA SER A 557 1.83 -10.86 35.25
C SER A 557 0.60 -10.06 35.71
N GLY A 558 0.44 -8.81 35.25
CA GLY A 558 -0.72 -7.97 35.61
C GLY A 558 -1.82 -8.00 34.56
N LEU A 559 -3.08 -7.98 35.01
CA LEU A 559 -4.24 -7.63 34.19
C LEU A 559 -4.04 -6.17 33.74
N ALA A 560 -3.69 -5.95 32.47
CA ALA A 560 -3.52 -4.61 31.92
C ALA A 560 -4.87 -4.10 31.43
N GLU A 561 -5.31 -2.95 31.94
CA GLU A 561 -6.42 -2.20 31.37
C GLU A 561 -6.16 -1.90 29.89
N ALA A 562 -7.24 -1.74 29.11
CA ALA A 562 -7.14 -1.37 27.71
C ALA A 562 -6.30 -0.10 27.54
N ASN A 563 -5.27 -0.17 26.70
CA ASN A 563 -4.33 0.93 26.52
C ASN A 563 -4.74 1.79 25.31
N PRO A 564 -5.19 3.04 25.53
CA PRO A 564 -5.60 3.93 24.43
C PRO A 564 -4.41 4.44 23.60
N TYR A 565 -3.17 4.18 24.02
CA TYR A 565 -1.94 4.50 23.31
C TYR A 565 -1.25 3.25 22.74
N SER A 566 -2.01 2.16 22.59
CA SER A 566 -1.51 0.95 21.96
C SER A 566 -1.30 1.14 20.46
N SER A 567 -0.53 0.24 19.83
CA SER A 567 -0.25 0.35 18.39
C SER A 567 -1.54 0.28 17.54
N CYS A 568 -2.58 -0.35 18.09
CA CYS A 568 -3.91 -0.47 17.51
C CYS A 568 -4.61 0.90 17.30
N HIS A 569 -4.29 1.90 18.13
CA HIS A 569 -4.87 3.26 18.09
C HIS A 569 -4.01 4.29 17.36
N LEU A 570 -2.78 3.94 16.99
CA LEU A 570 -1.87 4.86 16.31
C LEU A 570 -2.44 5.48 15.02
N PRO A 571 -3.21 4.77 14.17
CA PRO A 571 -3.84 5.38 13.00
C PRO A 571 -4.68 6.62 13.35
N GLU A 572 -5.49 6.54 14.41
CA GLU A 572 -6.35 7.65 14.87
C GLU A 572 -5.52 8.79 15.47
N ILE A 573 -4.52 8.46 16.30
CA ILE A 573 -3.63 9.44 16.93
C ILE A 573 -2.85 10.24 15.87
N VAL A 574 -2.38 9.55 14.82
CA VAL A 574 -1.63 10.18 13.73
C VAL A 574 -2.54 11.04 12.85
N GLU A 575 -3.79 10.67 12.64
CA GLU A 575 -4.73 11.54 11.93
C GLU A 575 -5.09 12.81 12.68
N GLN A 576 -5.20 12.75 14.02
CA GLN A 576 -5.35 13.95 14.82
C GLN A 576 -4.16 14.89 14.66
N PHE A 577 -2.94 14.34 14.59
CA PHE A 577 -1.76 15.13 14.28
C PHE A 577 -1.83 15.75 12.87
N TYR A 578 -2.30 15.02 11.86
CA TYR A 578 -2.50 15.57 10.51
C TYR A 578 -3.52 16.70 10.47
N ALA A 579 -4.60 16.58 11.23
CA ALA A 579 -5.59 17.66 11.35
C ALA A 579 -4.98 18.91 12.00
N ASP A 580 -4.14 18.74 13.04
CA ASP A 580 -3.47 19.86 13.73
C ASP A 580 -2.40 20.57 12.87
N LEU A 581 -1.82 19.86 11.88
CA LEU A 581 -0.83 20.43 10.96
C LEU A 581 -1.45 21.35 9.90
N VAL A 582 -2.69 21.07 9.49
CA VAL A 582 -3.38 21.85 8.46
C VAL A 582 -4.09 23.03 9.16
N PRO A 583 -3.82 24.29 8.77
CA PRO A 583 -4.54 25.43 9.32
C PRO A 583 -6.04 25.25 9.11
N PRO A 584 -6.90 25.60 10.08
CA PRO A 584 -8.34 25.62 9.85
C PRO A 584 -8.65 26.53 8.66
N ALA A 585 -9.41 26.00 7.70
CA ALA A 585 -9.77 26.67 6.46
C ALA A 585 -10.62 27.92 6.66
#